data_AF-A0A1H1CPR7-F1
#
_entry.id   AF-A0A1H1CPR7-F1
#
_cell.length_a   1.000
_cell.length_b   1.000
_cell.length_c   1.000
_cell.angle_alpha   90.00
_cell.angle_beta   90.00
_cell.angle_gamma   90.00
#
_symmetry.space_group_name_H-M   'P 1'
#
loop_
_entity.id
_entity.type
_entity.pdbx_description
1 polymer ?
#
loop_
_entity_poly.entity_id
_entity_poly.type
_entity_poly.pdbx_seq_one_letter_code
_entity_poly.pdbx_strand_id
1 'polypeptide(L)'
;MRLLRRLAIARLHARLPTWVRVVVAAAAVVLGVVIVIRPTTALDVLAWLIGGGMALTGLLELTGREGETHRPRWRTATGVAWLLGGAIVLLAPGLTVRVVAVVVGVLLLAGGILGVVAAFGRGRTWDARIADVAFGASGVIFGSLALFWPDITLLVVAVVFGARLVMSGVVDLWTRLRRRRDDRVVERAGEAGRPRRRWGRTVVAIASVALAVTTTIVTTPLREGSTVVDDFYAAPRDLPDEPGRLVRAEPFTGGIPASAQGWRILYTTTGVDGRVRVASAIVAVPREGDGQWPVIDWNHGTTGFAAHCAPSLQPRGLWAGAFYMLPRAIKEGWAVVGTDYIGLGTEGPHPYLMGLPSAHASLDAVRAARELEEADLGARTVVWGHSQGGAAALWAGAVAREYAPDVWVRGVAALAPASDPAALVQGISSVTGGSIFASYAFASFSAIYPEIEYRDYVRPGAETVLRQMSERCLSDPTIVLSVAAALGMSRDPALFSRSPASGVLGRHLRENTAPLRSTAPVLLAHGGADSIIPVQTQADFVDRMCAAGQDVDFRTYAGYEHAGVVERPSPLIDELFDWTRDRFAGIPVAEGCTTTER
;
A
#
# COMPACT_ATOMS: atom_id res chain seq x y z
N MET A 1 -16.64 14.45 37.50
CA MET A 1 -16.29 15.89 37.27
C MET A 1 -15.67 16.63 38.45
N ARG A 2 -15.77 16.18 39.72
CA ARG A 2 -15.12 16.86 40.87
C ARG A 2 -13.62 16.54 41.06
N LEU A 3 -13.12 15.41 40.55
CA LEU A 3 -11.68 15.05 40.64
C LEU A 3 -10.78 15.84 39.68
N LEU A 4 -11.21 16.09 38.44
CA LEU A 4 -10.43 16.83 37.43
C LEU A 4 -10.15 18.30 37.79
N ARG A 5 -10.98 18.91 38.67
CA ARG A 5 -10.76 20.28 39.18
C ARG A 5 -9.61 20.40 40.19
N ARG A 6 -9.05 19.28 40.67
CA ARG A 6 -7.93 19.25 41.61
C ARG A 6 -6.55 19.15 40.93
N LEU A 7 -6.50 18.96 39.61
CA LEU A 7 -5.23 18.99 38.87
C LEU A 7 -4.68 20.42 38.84
N ALA A 8 -3.42 20.61 39.24
CA ALA A 8 -2.73 21.91 39.31
C ALA A 8 -2.83 22.73 38.01
N ILE A 9 -2.90 22.03 36.87
CA ILE A 9 -3.03 22.59 35.52
C ILE A 9 -4.34 23.39 35.35
N ALA A 10 -5.45 22.93 35.93
CA ALA A 10 -6.74 23.62 35.81
C ALA A 10 -6.79 24.95 36.58
N ARG A 11 -6.01 25.07 37.67
CA ARG A 11 -5.87 26.31 38.45
C ARG A 11 -4.92 27.30 37.77
N LEU A 12 -3.86 26.80 37.12
CA LEU A 12 -2.93 27.64 36.35
C LEU A 12 -3.60 28.24 35.12
N HIS A 13 -4.39 27.44 34.39
CA HIS A 13 -5.14 27.90 33.22
C HIS A 13 -6.19 28.99 33.53
N ALA A 14 -6.78 28.95 34.74
CA ALA A 14 -7.74 29.96 35.18
C ALA A 14 -7.09 31.34 35.47
N ARG A 15 -5.79 31.37 35.77
CA ARG A 15 -5.02 32.60 36.07
C ARG A 15 -4.41 33.26 34.82
N LEU A 16 -4.50 32.63 33.66
CA LEU A 16 -3.92 33.16 32.42
C LEU A 16 -4.70 34.37 31.88
N PRO A 17 -4.00 35.40 31.35
CA PRO A 17 -4.64 36.50 30.65
C PRO A 17 -5.57 36.02 29.53
N THR A 18 -6.65 36.76 29.27
CA THR A 18 -7.67 36.37 28.29
C THR A 18 -7.08 36.20 26.88
N TRP A 19 -6.06 36.99 26.52
CA TRP A 19 -5.36 36.88 25.24
C TRP A 19 -4.58 35.55 25.13
N VAL A 20 -3.90 35.10 26.19
CA VAL A 20 -3.19 33.81 26.22
C VAL A 20 -4.17 32.65 26.02
N ARG A 21 -5.34 32.71 26.66
CA ARG A 21 -6.38 31.67 26.50
C ARG A 21 -6.98 31.63 25.09
N VAL A 22 -7.08 32.77 24.40
CA VAL A 22 -7.49 32.83 22.99
C VAL A 22 -6.41 32.22 22.09
N VAL A 23 -5.14 32.54 22.34
CA VAL A 23 -4.01 31.95 21.61
C VAL A 23 -3.97 30.43 21.80
N VAL A 24 -4.17 29.93 23.01
CA VAL A 24 -4.23 28.49 23.30
C VAL A 24 -5.42 27.82 22.59
N ALA A 25 -6.60 28.45 22.57
CA ALA A 25 -7.76 27.92 21.86
C ALA A 25 -7.55 27.89 20.33
N ALA A 26 -6.95 28.94 19.76
CA ALA A 26 -6.60 29.00 18.35
C ALA A 26 -5.52 27.95 17.98
N ALA A 27 -4.49 27.82 18.81
CA ALA A 27 -3.46 26.80 18.66
C ALA A 27 -4.04 25.38 18.73
N ALA A 28 -5.01 25.13 19.62
CA ALA A 28 -5.71 23.85 19.69
C ALA A 28 -6.53 23.54 18.41
N VAL A 29 -7.15 24.56 17.79
CA VAL A 29 -7.84 24.39 16.49
C VAL A 29 -6.84 24.07 15.39
N VAL A 30 -5.76 24.85 15.26
CA VAL A 30 -4.72 24.65 14.23
C VAL A 30 -4.07 23.28 14.39
N LEU A 31 -3.67 22.90 15.61
CA LEU A 31 -3.10 21.60 15.91
C LEU A 31 -4.08 20.47 15.61
N GLY A 32 -5.36 20.62 16.00
CA GLY A 32 -6.40 19.64 15.69
C GLY A 32 -6.61 19.43 14.19
N VAL A 33 -6.60 20.52 13.41
CA VAL A 33 -6.68 20.46 11.93
C VAL A 33 -5.46 19.76 11.33
N VAL A 34 -4.25 20.07 11.81
CA VAL A 34 -3.01 19.41 11.34
C VAL A 34 -3.02 17.91 11.65
N ILE A 35 -3.46 17.51 12.84
CA ILE A 35 -3.57 16.08 13.22
C ILE A 35 -4.56 15.34 12.32
N VAL A 36 -5.70 15.96 11.98
CA VAL A 36 -6.71 15.36 11.08
C VAL A 36 -6.18 15.24 9.65
N ILE A 37 -5.48 16.25 9.15
CA ILE A 37 -5.00 16.28 7.76
C ILE A 37 -3.74 15.42 7.58
N ARG A 38 -2.87 15.31 8.59
CA ARG A 38 -1.60 14.59 8.49
C ARG A 38 -1.32 13.67 9.69
N PRO A 39 -2.15 12.64 9.91
CA PRO A 39 -2.11 11.83 11.13
C PRO A 39 -0.77 11.12 11.35
N THR A 40 -0.13 10.59 10.30
CA THR A 40 1.17 9.88 10.43
C THR A 40 2.30 10.81 10.87
N THR A 41 2.42 11.99 10.23
CA THR A 41 3.43 12.99 10.65
C THR A 41 3.13 13.59 12.02
N ALA A 42 1.85 13.69 12.38
CA ALA A 42 1.45 14.20 13.68
C ALA A 42 1.81 13.22 14.80
N LEU A 43 1.75 11.91 14.55
CA LEU A 43 2.18 10.90 15.51
C LEU A 43 3.69 10.96 15.79
N ASP A 44 4.52 11.17 14.76
CA ASP A 44 5.97 11.37 14.93
C ASP A 44 6.22 12.60 15.83
N VAL A 45 5.63 13.75 15.50
CA VAL A 45 5.80 14.99 16.28
C VAL A 45 5.26 14.83 17.70
N LEU A 46 4.14 14.15 17.88
CA LEU A 46 3.55 13.91 19.19
C LEU A 46 4.45 13.03 20.06
N ALA A 47 5.08 12.00 19.50
CA ALA A 47 6.04 11.17 20.22
C ALA A 47 7.25 12.00 20.68
N TRP A 48 7.81 12.87 19.81
CA TRP A 48 8.89 13.79 20.18
C TRP A 48 8.49 14.77 21.29
N LEU A 49 7.29 15.35 21.20
CA LEU A 49 6.79 16.31 22.20
C LEU A 49 6.49 15.64 23.55
N ILE A 50 5.89 14.45 23.55
CA ILE A 50 5.61 13.68 24.77
C ILE A 50 6.93 13.23 25.41
N GLY A 51 7.83 12.61 24.63
CA GLY A 51 9.11 12.12 25.12
C GLY A 51 9.99 13.25 25.66
N GLY A 52 10.09 14.36 24.93
CA GLY A 52 10.80 15.57 25.35
C GLY A 52 10.19 16.22 26.59
N GLY A 53 8.85 16.30 26.67
CA GLY A 53 8.13 16.84 27.83
C GLY A 53 8.31 15.98 29.09
N MET A 54 8.29 14.66 28.94
CA MET A 54 8.57 13.71 30.04
C MET A 54 10.02 13.84 30.52
N ALA A 55 10.98 13.92 29.60
CA ALA A 55 12.38 14.11 29.94
C ALA A 55 12.62 15.45 30.66
N LEU A 56 12.02 16.54 30.16
CA LEU A 56 12.09 17.86 30.80
C LEU A 56 11.46 17.84 32.20
N THR A 57 10.32 17.18 32.36
CA THR A 57 9.65 17.04 33.67
C THR A 57 10.52 16.27 34.67
N GLY A 58 11.13 15.16 34.23
CA GLY A 58 12.06 14.40 35.06
C GLY A 58 13.31 15.21 35.44
N LEU A 59 13.86 15.98 34.51
CA LEU A 59 14.99 16.88 34.77
C LEU A 59 14.62 17.99 35.77
N LEU A 60 13.43 18.59 35.63
CA LEU A 60 12.94 19.62 36.55
C LEU A 60 12.66 19.06 37.96
N GLU A 61 12.14 17.84 38.09
CA GLU A 61 11.98 17.18 39.40
C GLU A 61 13.32 16.89 40.08
N LEU A 62 14.37 16.56 39.31
CA LEU A 62 15.70 16.27 39.85
C LEU A 62 16.51 17.55 40.17
N THR A 63 16.33 18.61 39.39
CA THR A 63 17.09 19.88 39.51
C THR A 63 16.37 20.95 40.31
N GLY A 64 15.07 20.81 40.58
CA GLY A 64 14.28 21.76 41.35
C GLY A 64 14.86 22.01 42.75
N ARG A 65 15.32 23.25 42.98
CA ARG A 65 15.81 23.72 44.28
C ARG A 65 14.61 24.11 45.14
N GLU A 66 14.20 23.25 46.06
CA GLU A 66 13.42 23.63 47.24
C GLU A 66 14.35 23.54 48.45
N GLY A 67 14.44 24.63 49.21
CA GLY A 67 15.19 24.69 50.45
C GLY A 67 14.39 24.03 51.56
N GLU A 68 14.67 22.75 51.84
CA GLU A 68 14.34 22.10 53.11
C GLU A 68 15.11 20.77 53.23
N THR A 69 15.52 20.44 54.45
CA THR A 69 16.61 19.51 54.82
C THR A 69 16.30 18.01 54.68
N HIS A 70 15.25 17.62 53.94
CA HIS A 70 14.97 16.22 53.60
C HIS A 70 14.24 16.08 52.26
N ARG A 71 14.98 15.72 51.19
CA ARG A 71 14.36 15.30 49.91
C ARG A 71 13.83 13.87 50.06
N PRO A 72 12.52 13.63 49.95
CA PRO A 72 11.98 12.28 50.09
C PRO A 72 12.35 11.42 48.86
N ARG A 73 12.86 10.20 49.10
CA ARG A 73 13.38 9.28 48.06
C ARG A 73 12.41 9.01 46.90
N TRP A 74 11.10 9.11 47.15
CA TRP A 74 10.07 8.92 46.11
C TRP A 74 10.15 9.98 45.01
N ARG A 75 10.55 11.23 45.31
CA ARG A 75 10.70 12.29 44.29
C ARG A 75 11.88 12.04 43.34
N THR A 76 12.98 11.49 43.86
CA THR A 76 14.11 11.09 43.02
C THR A 76 13.72 9.90 42.14
N ALA A 77 12.97 8.94 42.70
CA ALA A 77 12.44 7.82 41.95
C ALA A 77 11.46 8.26 40.85
N THR A 78 10.57 9.22 41.11
CA THR A 78 9.65 9.76 40.09
C THR A 78 10.39 10.53 39.01
N GLY A 79 11.38 11.36 39.37
CA GLY A 79 12.21 12.09 38.40
C GLY A 79 12.99 11.15 37.47
N VAL A 80 13.59 10.09 38.01
CA VAL A 80 14.26 9.04 37.22
C VAL A 80 13.26 8.28 36.34
N ALA A 81 12.07 7.94 36.86
CA ALA A 81 11.03 7.26 36.09
C ALA A 81 10.54 8.12 34.91
N TRP A 82 10.38 9.43 35.09
CA TRP A 82 10.01 10.36 34.02
C TRP A 82 11.10 10.50 32.94
N LEU A 83 12.38 10.51 33.33
CA LEU A 83 13.51 10.51 32.39
C LEU A 83 13.58 9.20 31.59
N LEU A 84 13.51 8.05 32.27
CA LEU A 84 13.53 6.73 31.61
C LEU A 84 12.31 6.56 30.69
N GLY A 85 11.13 6.97 31.14
CA GLY A 85 9.92 6.99 30.33
C GLY A 85 10.08 7.88 29.10
N GLY A 86 10.57 9.11 29.27
CA GLY A 86 10.85 10.02 28.15
C GLY A 86 11.87 9.43 27.16
N ALA A 87 12.95 8.81 27.65
CA ALA A 87 13.95 8.14 26.82
C ALA A 87 13.36 6.96 26.03
N ILE A 88 12.52 6.12 26.65
CA ILE A 88 11.82 5.03 25.96
C ILE A 88 10.90 5.57 24.87
N VAL A 89 10.19 6.67 25.13
CA VAL A 89 9.32 7.31 24.12
C VAL A 89 10.12 7.82 22.92
N LEU A 90 11.30 8.40 23.16
CA LEU A 90 12.15 8.96 22.11
C LEU A 90 12.94 7.89 21.34
N LEU A 91 13.38 6.82 22.00
CA LEU A 91 14.19 5.74 21.42
C LEU A 91 13.34 4.63 20.80
N ALA A 92 12.10 4.45 21.28
CA ALA A 92 11.14 3.45 20.77
C ALA A 92 9.75 4.09 20.56
N PRO A 93 9.62 5.09 19.66
CA PRO A 93 8.36 5.77 19.41
C PRO A 93 7.24 4.80 18.94
N GLY A 94 7.57 3.78 18.13
CA GLY A 94 6.60 2.78 17.68
C GLY A 94 5.96 1.97 18.82
N LEU A 95 6.75 1.58 19.83
CA LEU A 95 6.24 0.87 21.02
C LEU A 95 5.32 1.78 21.84
N THR A 96 5.71 3.03 22.01
CA THR A 96 4.92 4.02 22.77
C THR A 96 3.56 4.25 22.13
N VAL A 97 3.55 4.41 20.81
CA VAL A 97 2.32 4.65 20.04
C VAL A 97 1.36 3.46 20.19
N ARG A 98 1.85 2.22 20.10
CA ARG A 98 1.03 1.01 20.35
C ARG A 98 0.48 0.95 21.78
N VAL A 99 1.30 1.21 22.79
CA VAL A 99 0.88 1.19 24.21
C VAL A 99 -0.17 2.27 24.49
N VAL A 100 0.03 3.49 23.96
CA VAL A 100 -0.92 4.60 24.11
C VAL A 100 -2.25 4.26 23.45
N ALA A 101 -2.27 3.67 22.26
CA ALA A 101 -3.49 3.24 21.59
C ALA A 101 -4.31 2.26 22.44
N VAL A 102 -3.66 1.24 23.00
CA VAL A 102 -4.32 0.24 23.87
C VAL A 102 -4.90 0.91 25.12
N VAL A 103 -4.12 1.75 25.80
CA VAL A 103 -4.57 2.46 27.00
C VAL A 103 -5.76 3.38 26.69
N VAL A 104 -5.69 4.14 25.60
CA VAL A 104 -6.79 5.01 25.16
C VAL A 104 -8.03 4.19 24.79
N GLY A 105 -7.87 3.05 24.11
CA GLY A 105 -8.95 2.14 23.77
C GLY A 105 -9.68 1.60 25.00
N VAL A 106 -8.94 1.13 26.00
CA VAL A 106 -9.51 0.69 27.29
C VAL A 106 -10.27 1.83 27.98
N LEU A 107 -9.70 3.03 28.00
CA LEU A 107 -10.34 4.20 28.63
C LEU A 107 -11.62 4.64 27.90
N LEU A 108 -11.64 4.59 26.57
CA LEU A 108 -12.82 4.87 25.75
C LEU A 108 -13.92 3.83 25.98
N LEU A 109 -13.56 2.55 26.01
CA LEU A 109 -14.49 1.45 26.27
C LEU A 109 -15.11 1.58 27.66
N ALA A 110 -14.27 1.76 28.69
CA ALA A 110 -14.72 1.94 30.08
C ALA A 110 -15.58 3.21 30.25
N GLY A 111 -15.16 4.33 29.66
CA GLY A 111 -15.92 5.58 29.67
C GLY A 111 -17.26 5.47 28.92
N GLY A 112 -17.27 4.72 27.82
CA GLY A 112 -18.47 4.41 27.03
C GLY A 112 -19.50 3.62 27.85
N ILE A 113 -19.06 2.51 28.45
CA ILE A 113 -19.89 1.65 29.32
C ILE A 113 -20.45 2.47 30.49
N LEU A 114 -19.61 3.24 31.19
CA LEU A 114 -20.03 4.08 32.30
C LEU A 114 -21.02 5.17 31.86
N GLY A 115 -20.87 5.71 30.64
CA GLY A 115 -21.81 6.66 30.04
C GLY A 115 -23.19 6.05 29.79
N VAL A 116 -23.24 4.85 29.22
CA VAL A 116 -24.49 4.10 29.01
C VAL A 116 -25.17 3.76 30.33
N VAL A 117 -24.42 3.28 31.33
CA VAL A 117 -24.94 2.96 32.66
C VAL A 117 -25.47 4.23 33.37
N ALA A 118 -24.76 5.36 33.25
CA ALA A 118 -25.16 6.62 33.87
C ALA A 118 -26.47 7.20 33.30
N ALA A 119 -26.87 6.80 32.09
CA ALA A 119 -28.14 7.21 31.47
C ALA A 119 -29.37 6.64 32.20
N PHE A 120 -29.23 5.49 32.87
CA PHE A 120 -30.30 4.85 33.65
C PHE A 120 -30.47 5.44 35.06
N GLY A 121 -29.67 6.45 35.45
CA GLY A 121 -29.80 7.12 36.74
C GLY A 121 -31.13 7.88 36.92
N ARG A 122 -31.69 7.82 38.13
CA ARG A 122 -32.92 8.56 38.52
C ARG A 122 -32.63 10.07 38.59
N GLY A 123 -33.56 10.91 38.13
CA GLY A 123 -33.48 12.39 38.22
C GLY A 123 -32.83 13.14 37.05
N ARG A 124 -32.55 12.47 35.91
CA ARG A 124 -31.98 13.11 34.71
C ARG A 124 -33.06 13.47 33.69
N THR A 125 -32.87 14.59 32.98
CA THR A 125 -33.74 15.00 31.86
C THR A 125 -33.56 14.07 30.65
N TRP A 126 -34.61 13.92 29.83
CA TRP A 126 -34.58 13.09 28.62
C TRP A 126 -33.42 13.43 27.66
N ASP A 127 -33.16 14.72 27.46
CA ASP A 127 -32.04 15.20 26.63
C ASP A 127 -30.66 14.73 27.13
N ALA A 128 -30.49 14.67 28.47
CA ALA A 128 -29.24 14.22 29.07
C ALA A 128 -29.07 12.71 28.93
N ARG A 129 -30.17 11.94 29.02
CA ARG A 129 -30.15 10.48 28.82
C ARG A 129 -29.79 10.12 27.40
N ILE A 130 -30.42 10.77 26.41
CA ILE A 130 -30.14 10.51 24.98
C ILE A 130 -28.68 10.85 24.66
N ALA A 131 -28.17 11.97 25.17
CA ALA A 131 -26.76 12.34 24.99
C ALA A 131 -25.81 11.35 25.67
N ASP A 132 -26.07 10.94 26.92
CA ASP A 132 -25.23 10.01 27.66
C ASP A 132 -25.21 8.60 27.01
N VAL A 133 -26.34 8.13 26.48
CA VAL A 133 -26.42 6.88 25.70
C VAL A 133 -25.66 7.01 24.38
N ALA A 134 -25.82 8.09 23.64
CA ALA A 134 -25.16 8.27 22.34
C ALA A 134 -23.63 8.42 22.49
N PHE A 135 -23.16 9.23 23.44
CA PHE A 135 -21.73 9.33 23.75
C PHE A 135 -21.19 8.03 24.35
N GLY A 136 -21.99 7.33 25.15
CA GLY A 136 -21.66 6.02 25.71
C GLY A 136 -21.46 4.96 24.63
N ALA A 137 -22.44 4.82 23.73
CA ALA A 137 -22.39 3.91 22.59
C ALA A 137 -21.23 4.23 21.64
N SER A 138 -21.01 5.51 21.34
CA SER A 138 -19.85 5.96 20.56
C SER A 138 -18.53 5.60 21.25
N GLY A 139 -18.40 5.78 22.56
CA GLY A 139 -17.23 5.38 23.33
C GLY A 139 -16.98 3.87 23.33
N VAL A 140 -18.04 3.06 23.38
CA VAL A 140 -17.95 1.59 23.26
C VAL A 140 -17.51 1.18 21.85
N ILE A 141 -18.12 1.76 20.81
CA ILE A 141 -17.76 1.45 19.42
C ILE A 141 -16.31 1.84 19.15
N PHE A 142 -15.91 3.07 19.49
CA PHE A 142 -14.53 3.52 19.30
C PHE A 142 -13.53 2.80 20.21
N GLY A 143 -13.91 2.45 21.44
CA GLY A 143 -13.08 1.68 22.36
C GLY A 143 -12.86 0.23 21.91
N SER A 144 -13.89 -0.41 21.37
CA SER A 144 -13.80 -1.75 20.78
C SER A 144 -12.99 -1.72 19.48
N LEU A 145 -13.27 -0.79 18.57
CA LEU A 145 -12.42 -0.55 17.39
C LEU A 145 -10.98 -0.29 17.81
N ALA A 146 -10.77 0.42 18.93
CA ALA A 146 -9.46 0.76 19.45
C ALA A 146 -8.64 -0.45 19.92
N LEU A 147 -9.30 -1.51 20.39
CA LEU A 147 -8.67 -2.69 20.99
C LEU A 147 -8.54 -3.85 20.02
N PHE A 148 -9.54 -4.04 19.15
CA PHE A 148 -9.54 -5.12 18.16
C PHE A 148 -8.78 -4.76 16.89
N TRP A 149 -8.64 -3.47 16.57
CA TRP A 149 -7.90 -2.96 15.41
C TRP A 149 -6.85 -1.91 15.81
N PRO A 150 -5.84 -2.25 16.65
CA PRO A 150 -4.85 -1.31 17.23
C PRO A 150 -4.15 -0.43 16.18
N ASP A 151 -4.11 -0.91 14.95
CA ASP A 151 -3.55 -0.30 13.76
C ASP A 151 -4.40 0.85 13.19
N ILE A 152 -5.69 0.62 12.96
CA ILE A 152 -6.66 1.66 12.54
C ILE A 152 -7.00 2.57 13.72
N THR A 153 -6.87 2.06 14.95
CA THR A 153 -7.03 2.81 16.19
C THR A 153 -6.16 4.04 16.21
N LEU A 154 -4.91 3.95 15.77
CA LEU A 154 -4.00 5.09 15.83
C LEU A 154 -4.45 6.22 14.90
N LEU A 155 -4.85 5.86 13.68
CA LEU A 155 -5.40 6.80 12.71
C LEU A 155 -6.75 7.36 13.19
N VAL A 156 -7.66 6.50 13.65
CA VAL A 156 -8.98 6.87 14.12
C VAL A 156 -8.90 7.69 15.40
N VAL A 157 -8.04 7.32 16.36
CA VAL A 157 -7.78 8.09 17.58
C VAL A 157 -7.15 9.42 17.23
N ALA A 158 -6.19 9.49 16.30
CA ALA A 158 -5.62 10.77 15.86
C ALA A 158 -6.71 11.66 15.24
N VAL A 159 -7.52 11.14 14.32
CA VAL A 159 -8.61 11.88 13.66
C VAL A 159 -9.69 12.30 14.66
N VAL A 160 -10.13 11.41 15.54
CA VAL A 160 -11.14 11.68 16.57
C VAL A 160 -10.60 12.67 17.61
N PHE A 161 -9.35 12.54 18.02
CA PHE A 161 -8.68 13.46 18.94
C PHE A 161 -8.48 14.83 18.32
N GLY A 162 -8.05 14.90 17.05
CA GLY A 162 -7.91 16.12 16.28
C GLY A 162 -9.26 16.82 16.07
N ALA A 163 -10.30 16.08 15.69
CA ALA A 163 -11.67 16.60 15.58
C ALA A 163 -12.19 17.11 16.94
N ARG A 164 -11.90 16.40 18.04
CA ARG A 164 -12.24 16.83 19.40
C ARG A 164 -11.50 18.10 19.81
N LEU A 165 -10.22 18.24 19.46
CA LEU A 165 -9.42 19.44 19.68
C LEU A 165 -9.99 20.63 18.92
N VAL A 166 -10.36 20.46 17.65
CA VAL A 166 -11.03 21.48 16.83
C VAL A 166 -12.36 21.87 17.47
N MET A 167 -13.22 20.91 17.77
CA MET A 167 -14.53 21.15 18.39
C MET A 167 -14.39 21.90 19.73
N SER A 168 -13.46 21.47 20.57
CA SER A 168 -13.22 22.09 21.88
C SER A 168 -12.70 23.51 21.71
N GLY A 169 -11.73 23.73 20.83
CA GLY A 169 -11.16 25.05 20.53
C GLY A 169 -12.19 26.02 19.93
N VAL A 170 -13.03 25.55 19.00
CA VAL A 170 -14.13 26.35 18.41
C VAL A 170 -15.16 26.74 19.46
N VAL A 171 -15.58 25.81 20.33
CA VAL A 171 -16.53 26.11 21.41
C VAL A 171 -15.93 27.13 22.40
N ASP A 172 -14.65 26.98 22.73
CA ASP A 172 -13.92 27.88 23.61
C ASP A 172 -13.69 29.27 23.01
N LEU A 173 -13.49 29.37 21.69
CA LEU A 173 -13.37 30.62 20.97
C LEU A 173 -14.75 31.32 20.86
N TRP A 174 -15.78 30.54 20.53
CA TRP A 174 -17.16 31.01 20.37
C TRP A 174 -17.74 31.57 21.66
N THR A 175 -17.55 30.88 22.79
CA THR A 175 -18.04 31.33 24.10
C THR A 175 -17.37 32.62 24.57
N ARG A 176 -16.11 32.86 24.19
CA ARG A 176 -15.36 34.07 24.58
C ARG A 176 -15.61 35.25 23.64
N LEU A 177 -15.78 35.00 22.34
CA LEU A 177 -16.25 36.01 21.37
C LEU A 177 -17.67 36.48 21.70
N ARG A 178 -18.55 35.58 22.15
CA ARG A 178 -19.88 35.95 22.65
C ARG A 178 -19.83 36.73 23.95
N ARG A 179 -18.99 36.35 24.93
CA ARG A 179 -18.84 37.15 26.17
C ARG A 179 -18.36 38.58 25.89
N ARG A 180 -17.42 38.79 24.97
CA ARG A 180 -17.04 40.16 24.52
C ARG A 180 -18.17 40.95 23.86
N ARG A 181 -19.18 40.27 23.32
CA ARG A 181 -20.34 40.88 22.65
C ARG A 181 -21.50 41.11 23.64
N ASP A 182 -21.71 40.19 24.58
CA ASP A 182 -22.72 40.31 25.64
C ASP A 182 -22.28 41.33 26.71
N ASP A 183 -20.98 41.42 27.05
CA ASP A 183 -20.47 42.45 27.98
C ASP A 183 -20.61 43.88 27.41
N ARG A 184 -20.80 44.04 26.09
CA ARG A 184 -21.14 45.34 25.45
C ARG A 184 -22.64 45.64 25.41
N VAL A 185 -23.48 44.65 25.70
CA VAL A 185 -24.96 44.77 25.62
C VAL A 185 -25.59 44.78 27.01
N VAL A 186 -24.91 44.28 28.04
CA VAL A 186 -25.43 44.18 29.43
C VAL A 186 -25.49 45.53 30.18
N GLU A 187 -25.00 46.63 29.61
CA GLU A 187 -25.26 47.98 30.17
C GLU A 187 -26.68 48.51 29.87
N ARG A 188 -27.50 47.80 29.08
CA ARG A 188 -28.92 48.15 28.90
C ARG A 188 -29.82 46.92 28.97
N ALA A 189 -30.74 46.97 29.94
CA ALA A 189 -31.89 46.09 30.17
C ALA A 189 -31.66 44.88 31.10
N GLY A 190 -32.30 44.98 32.26
CA GLY A 190 -32.49 43.89 33.21
C GLY A 190 -33.59 42.90 32.80
N GLU A 191 -33.53 41.76 33.48
CA GLU A 191 -34.55 40.71 33.68
C GLU A 191 -35.35 40.17 32.47
N ALA A 192 -35.07 38.92 32.08
CA ALA A 192 -36.03 37.79 32.14
C ALA A 192 -35.45 36.56 31.43
N GLY A 193 -35.40 35.44 32.15
CA GLY A 193 -34.86 34.17 31.65
C GLY A 193 -35.71 33.52 30.56
N ARG A 194 -35.06 33.01 29.50
CA ARG A 194 -35.60 31.96 28.61
C ARG A 194 -34.51 30.91 28.29
N PRO A 195 -34.75 29.61 28.52
CA PRO A 195 -33.72 28.58 28.37
C PRO A 195 -33.66 28.08 26.91
N ARG A 196 -33.05 28.84 26.01
CA ARG A 196 -33.03 28.53 24.57
C ARG A 196 -31.78 27.79 24.08
N ARG A 197 -31.23 26.85 24.87
CA ARG A 197 -29.97 26.14 24.53
C ARG A 197 -29.89 24.66 24.90
N ARG A 198 -31.01 23.93 24.91
CA ARG A 198 -31.04 22.50 25.33
C ARG A 198 -30.74 21.47 24.24
N TRP A 199 -30.96 21.79 22.96
CA TRP A 199 -30.86 20.80 21.87
C TRP A 199 -29.45 20.61 21.29
N GLY A 200 -28.50 21.51 21.57
CA GLY A 200 -27.16 21.43 20.98
C GLY A 200 -26.39 20.14 21.32
N ARG A 201 -26.64 19.57 22.51
CA ARG A 201 -26.05 18.27 22.90
C ARG A 201 -26.68 17.11 22.14
N THR A 202 -27.99 17.15 21.93
CA THR A 202 -28.74 16.14 21.19
C THR A 202 -28.37 16.15 19.70
N VAL A 203 -28.19 17.33 19.10
CA VAL A 203 -27.74 17.45 17.70
C VAL A 203 -26.32 16.88 17.51
N VAL A 204 -25.39 17.20 18.40
CA VAL A 204 -24.02 16.66 18.33
C VAL A 204 -24.01 15.14 18.57
N ALA A 205 -24.83 14.63 19.50
CA ALA A 205 -24.98 13.20 19.75
C ALA A 205 -25.54 12.44 18.53
N ILE A 206 -26.60 12.96 17.91
CA ILE A 206 -27.19 12.39 16.70
C ILE A 206 -26.19 12.42 15.54
N ALA A 207 -25.47 13.54 15.36
CA ALA A 207 -24.43 13.64 14.33
C ALA A 207 -23.28 12.65 14.56
N SER A 208 -22.91 12.38 15.81
CA SER A 208 -21.86 11.41 16.16
C SER A 208 -22.28 9.96 15.87
N VAL A 209 -23.54 9.62 16.17
CA VAL A 209 -24.10 8.29 15.88
C VAL A 209 -24.31 8.12 14.37
N ALA A 210 -24.82 9.15 13.69
CA ALA A 210 -24.96 9.14 12.24
C ALA A 210 -23.60 8.94 11.57
N LEU A 211 -22.56 9.68 11.99
CA LEU A 211 -21.20 9.49 11.48
C LEU A 211 -20.69 8.06 11.71
N ALA A 212 -20.87 7.49 12.92
CA ALA A 212 -20.45 6.13 13.22
C ALA A 212 -21.19 5.08 12.38
N VAL A 213 -22.51 5.22 12.21
CA VAL A 213 -23.34 4.33 11.40
C VAL A 213 -22.98 4.44 9.92
N THR A 214 -22.80 5.66 9.40
CA THR A 214 -22.37 5.89 8.02
C THR A 214 -20.97 5.33 7.78
N THR A 215 -20.01 5.53 8.69
CA THR A 215 -18.68 4.91 8.58
C THR A 215 -18.80 3.40 8.53
N THR A 216 -19.56 2.77 9.44
CA THR A 216 -19.78 1.31 9.42
C THR A 216 -20.38 0.86 8.09
N ILE A 217 -21.51 1.42 7.66
CA ILE A 217 -22.22 1.05 6.42
C ILE A 217 -21.33 1.25 5.18
N VAL A 218 -20.51 2.30 5.13
CA VAL A 218 -19.57 2.53 4.02
C VAL A 218 -18.40 1.56 4.07
N THR A 219 -17.97 1.12 5.26
CA THR A 219 -16.85 0.16 5.42
C THR A 219 -17.24 -1.31 5.30
N THR A 220 -18.49 -1.70 5.49
CA THR A 220 -18.90 -3.12 5.39
C THR A 220 -18.76 -3.69 3.97
N PRO A 221 -19.19 -2.99 2.90
CA PRO A 221 -18.96 -3.44 1.52
C PRO A 221 -17.47 -3.48 1.15
N LEU A 222 -16.62 -2.70 1.83
CA LEU A 222 -15.16 -2.75 1.66
C LEU A 222 -14.51 -4.00 2.28
N ARG A 223 -15.27 -4.83 3.02
CA ARG A 223 -14.80 -6.15 3.53
C ARG A 223 -15.18 -7.31 2.62
N GLU A 224 -16.22 -7.18 1.81
CA GLU A 224 -16.73 -8.24 0.95
C GLU A 224 -16.04 -8.17 -0.41
N GLY A 225 -14.80 -8.65 -0.47
CA GLY A 225 -14.05 -8.68 -1.73
C GLY A 225 -12.69 -9.37 -1.68
N SER A 226 -12.25 -9.93 -0.55
CA SER A 226 -10.99 -10.69 -0.55
C SER A 226 -11.17 -11.98 -1.35
N THR A 227 -10.58 -12.03 -2.54
CA THR A 227 -10.38 -13.27 -3.28
C THR A 227 -9.76 -14.30 -2.33
N VAL A 228 -10.45 -15.41 -2.11
CA VAL A 228 -9.95 -16.49 -1.25
C VAL A 228 -9.05 -17.37 -2.10
N VAL A 229 -7.81 -17.58 -1.64
CA VAL A 229 -6.91 -18.57 -2.22
C VAL A 229 -7.50 -19.94 -1.93
N ASP A 230 -7.92 -20.66 -2.97
CA ASP A 230 -8.53 -21.98 -2.85
C ASP A 230 -7.47 -23.10 -2.79
N ASP A 231 -7.93 -24.34 -2.57
CA ASP A 231 -7.05 -25.52 -2.43
C ASP A 231 -6.22 -25.83 -3.69
N PHE A 232 -6.56 -25.24 -4.85
CA PHE A 232 -5.79 -25.40 -6.08
C PHE A 232 -4.35 -24.92 -5.90
N TYR A 233 -4.13 -23.87 -5.11
CA TYR A 233 -2.83 -23.22 -4.96
C TYR A 233 -1.99 -23.80 -3.81
N ALA A 234 -2.56 -24.71 -3.03
CA ALA A 234 -1.83 -25.41 -1.99
C ALA A 234 -0.83 -26.40 -2.62
N ALA A 235 0.46 -26.18 -2.35
CA ALA A 235 1.52 -27.07 -2.80
C ALA A 235 1.34 -28.48 -2.18
N PRO A 236 1.38 -29.55 -2.98
CA PRO A 236 1.49 -30.91 -2.46
C PRO A 236 2.74 -31.10 -1.60
N ARG A 237 2.72 -32.10 -0.70
CA ARG A 237 3.88 -32.44 0.13
C ARG A 237 5.05 -32.99 -0.71
N ASP A 238 4.72 -33.78 -1.72
CA ASP A 238 5.67 -34.40 -2.63
C ASP A 238 5.66 -33.60 -3.94
N LEU A 239 6.69 -32.76 -4.12
CA LEU A 239 6.90 -31.97 -5.33
C LEU A 239 8.04 -32.57 -6.14
N PRO A 240 7.99 -32.46 -7.49
CA PRO A 240 9.17 -32.69 -8.30
C PRO A 240 10.34 -31.79 -7.86
N ASP A 241 11.56 -32.36 -7.79
CA ASP A 241 12.78 -31.62 -7.46
C ASP A 241 13.31 -30.77 -8.62
N GLU A 242 12.72 -30.91 -9.80
CA GLU A 242 13.08 -30.16 -11.02
C GLU A 242 12.14 -28.97 -11.22
N PRO A 243 12.64 -27.80 -11.65
CA PRO A 243 11.80 -26.70 -12.08
C PRO A 243 11.11 -26.99 -13.42
N GLY A 244 9.99 -26.32 -13.70
CA GLY A 244 9.25 -26.42 -14.96
C GLY A 244 8.35 -27.64 -15.07
N ARG A 245 8.03 -28.32 -13.97
CA ARG A 245 7.18 -29.52 -13.96
C ARG A 245 5.72 -29.15 -13.68
N LEU A 246 4.79 -29.70 -14.46
CA LEU A 246 3.37 -29.54 -14.20
C LEU A 246 2.96 -30.34 -12.96
N VAL A 247 2.36 -29.65 -11.98
CA VAL A 247 1.87 -30.24 -10.72
C VAL A 247 0.37 -30.47 -10.78
N ARG A 248 -0.38 -29.52 -11.34
CA ARG A 248 -1.84 -29.56 -11.44
C ARG A 248 -2.32 -28.69 -12.57
N ALA A 249 -3.44 -29.05 -13.19
CA ALA A 249 -4.15 -28.23 -14.16
C ALA A 249 -5.66 -28.33 -13.93
N GLU A 250 -6.36 -27.20 -14.04
CA GLU A 250 -7.82 -27.13 -13.99
C GLU A 250 -8.34 -26.19 -15.08
N PRO A 251 -9.51 -26.45 -15.67
CA PRO A 251 -10.13 -25.52 -16.61
C PRO A 251 -10.31 -24.13 -16.01
N PHE A 252 -9.97 -23.10 -16.78
CA PHE A 252 -10.11 -21.70 -16.39
C PHE A 252 -10.85 -20.93 -17.48
N THR A 253 -11.96 -20.30 -17.11
CA THR A 253 -12.83 -19.56 -18.05
C THR A 253 -12.77 -18.04 -17.83
N GLY A 254 -12.06 -17.57 -16.80
CA GLY A 254 -12.01 -16.17 -16.39
C GLY A 254 -11.42 -15.24 -17.45
N GLY A 255 -12.27 -14.55 -18.22
CA GLY A 255 -11.86 -13.66 -19.29
C GLY A 255 -11.35 -14.36 -20.56
N ILE A 256 -11.51 -15.67 -20.67
CA ILE A 256 -11.14 -16.46 -21.86
C ILE A 256 -12.26 -16.35 -22.92
N PRO A 257 -11.97 -15.95 -24.18
CA PRO A 257 -12.99 -15.84 -25.22
C PRO A 257 -13.50 -17.22 -25.66
N ALA A 258 -14.70 -17.27 -26.25
CA ALA A 258 -15.31 -18.53 -26.71
C ALA A 258 -14.47 -19.29 -27.76
N SER A 259 -13.69 -18.56 -28.55
CA SER A 259 -12.73 -19.11 -29.53
C SER A 259 -11.48 -19.72 -28.90
N ALA A 260 -11.35 -19.69 -27.58
CA ALA A 260 -10.22 -20.23 -26.84
C ALA A 260 -10.65 -21.26 -25.79
N GLN A 261 -9.67 -22.02 -25.34
CA GLN A 261 -9.71 -22.86 -24.15
C GLN A 261 -8.66 -22.34 -23.18
N GLY A 262 -8.92 -22.49 -21.88
CA GLY A 262 -7.99 -22.00 -20.88
C GLY A 262 -7.92 -22.91 -19.67
N TRP A 263 -6.78 -22.87 -19.01
CA TRP A 263 -6.47 -23.59 -17.78
C TRP A 263 -5.76 -22.67 -16.81
N ARG A 264 -5.94 -22.90 -15.52
CA ARG A 264 -4.97 -22.51 -14.51
C ARG A 264 -4.10 -23.73 -14.23
N ILE A 265 -2.79 -23.52 -14.14
CA ILE A 265 -1.83 -24.57 -13.84
C ILE A 265 -1.06 -24.21 -12.57
N LEU A 266 -0.61 -25.24 -11.86
CA LEU A 266 0.33 -25.17 -10.75
C LEU A 266 1.61 -25.88 -11.22
N TYR A 267 2.78 -25.27 -11.02
CA TYR A 267 4.04 -25.80 -11.52
C TYR A 267 5.21 -25.49 -10.60
N THR A 268 6.28 -26.27 -10.72
CA THR A 268 7.52 -26.05 -9.98
C THR A 268 8.41 -25.00 -10.64
N THR A 269 9.13 -24.21 -9.87
CA THR A 269 10.10 -23.23 -10.36
C THR A 269 11.21 -23.00 -9.34
N THR A 270 12.20 -22.18 -9.67
CA THR A 270 13.36 -21.89 -8.82
C THR A 270 13.17 -20.59 -8.04
N GLY A 271 13.17 -20.68 -6.71
CA GLY A 271 13.08 -19.54 -5.79
C GLY A 271 14.35 -18.71 -5.70
N VAL A 272 14.26 -17.60 -4.96
CA VAL A 272 15.38 -16.65 -4.74
C VAL A 272 16.59 -17.32 -4.07
N ASP A 273 16.36 -18.34 -3.26
CA ASP A 273 17.38 -19.13 -2.56
C ASP A 273 17.89 -20.34 -3.39
N GLY A 274 17.51 -20.43 -4.67
CA GLY A 274 17.87 -21.53 -5.56
C GLY A 274 17.12 -22.84 -5.30
N ARG A 275 16.17 -22.86 -4.35
CA ARG A 275 15.38 -24.05 -4.05
C ARG A 275 14.11 -24.09 -4.88
N VAL A 276 13.57 -25.29 -5.08
CA VAL A 276 12.27 -25.45 -5.72
C VAL A 276 11.18 -24.72 -4.93
N ARG A 277 10.32 -24.04 -5.66
CA ARG A 277 9.09 -23.38 -5.23
C ARG A 277 7.97 -23.79 -6.16
N VAL A 278 6.75 -23.47 -5.76
CA VAL A 278 5.56 -23.65 -6.59
C VAL A 278 5.06 -22.28 -6.99
N ALA A 279 4.61 -22.13 -8.23
CA ALA A 279 3.90 -20.98 -8.73
C ALA A 279 2.70 -21.44 -9.57
N SER A 280 1.79 -20.53 -9.89
CA SER A 280 0.65 -20.78 -10.76
C SER A 280 0.71 -19.94 -12.03
N ALA A 281 -0.04 -20.35 -13.05
CA ALA A 281 -0.12 -19.63 -14.32
C ALA A 281 -1.48 -19.82 -14.99
N ILE A 282 -1.85 -18.91 -15.88
CA ILE A 282 -2.97 -19.06 -16.81
C ILE A 282 -2.40 -19.52 -18.16
N VAL A 283 -2.95 -20.58 -18.73
CA VAL A 283 -2.70 -21.03 -20.11
C VAL A 283 -3.95 -20.80 -20.93
N ALA A 284 -3.83 -20.15 -22.09
CA ALA A 284 -4.95 -19.95 -23.01
C ALA A 284 -4.51 -20.29 -24.44
N VAL A 285 -5.28 -21.12 -25.12
CA VAL A 285 -4.98 -21.62 -26.48
C VAL A 285 -6.18 -21.50 -27.40
N PRO A 286 -5.99 -21.40 -28.72
CA PRO A 286 -7.10 -21.49 -29.67
C PRO A 286 -7.87 -22.80 -29.54
N ARG A 287 -9.20 -22.74 -29.70
CA ARG A 287 -10.07 -23.93 -29.64
C ARG A 287 -9.96 -24.81 -30.90
N GLU A 288 -9.71 -24.19 -32.04
CA GLU A 288 -9.67 -24.83 -33.36
C GLU A 288 -8.36 -24.51 -34.09
N GLY A 289 -7.90 -25.44 -34.92
CA GLY A 289 -6.75 -25.35 -35.82
C GLY A 289 -5.74 -26.48 -35.57
N ASP A 290 -4.55 -26.36 -36.15
CA ASP A 290 -3.59 -27.48 -36.28
C ASP A 290 -2.77 -27.77 -35.02
N GLY A 291 -3.02 -27.06 -33.92
CA GLY A 291 -2.27 -27.24 -32.69
C GLY A 291 -0.84 -26.71 -32.77
N GLN A 292 0.06 -27.28 -31.96
CA GLN A 292 1.47 -26.89 -31.88
C GLN A 292 1.67 -25.35 -31.79
N TRP A 293 0.85 -24.71 -30.96
CA TRP A 293 0.70 -23.26 -30.95
C TRP A 293 2.00 -22.57 -30.54
N PRO A 294 2.53 -21.61 -31.33
CA PRO A 294 3.61 -20.76 -30.85
C PRO A 294 3.14 -19.97 -29.62
N VAL A 295 4.05 -19.80 -28.66
CA VAL A 295 3.72 -19.33 -27.31
C VAL A 295 4.11 -17.87 -27.13
N ILE A 296 3.16 -17.06 -26.66
CA ILE A 296 3.43 -15.80 -25.98
C ILE A 296 3.60 -16.10 -24.50
N ASP A 297 4.82 -15.95 -24.01
CA ASP A 297 5.13 -16.02 -22.58
C ASP A 297 4.88 -14.63 -21.98
N TRP A 298 3.73 -14.45 -21.33
CA TRP A 298 3.27 -13.17 -20.80
C TRP A 298 3.69 -12.96 -19.35
N ASN A 299 4.57 -11.98 -19.17
CA ASN A 299 5.01 -11.48 -17.88
C ASN A 299 4.15 -10.27 -17.49
N HIS A 300 3.21 -10.46 -16.57
CA HIS A 300 2.27 -9.40 -16.21
C HIS A 300 2.92 -8.22 -15.46
N GLY A 301 2.28 -7.05 -15.58
CA GLY A 301 2.58 -5.88 -14.76
C GLY A 301 2.18 -6.08 -13.29
N THR A 302 2.42 -5.07 -12.45
CA THR A 302 2.14 -5.20 -11.01
C THR A 302 0.65 -5.51 -10.78
N THR A 303 0.33 -6.60 -10.08
CA THR A 303 -1.04 -6.88 -9.59
C THR A 303 -1.16 -6.71 -8.08
N GLY A 304 -0.07 -6.93 -7.34
CA GLY A 304 0.01 -6.78 -5.89
C GLY A 304 1.18 -7.57 -5.33
N PHE A 305 1.25 -7.68 -4.01
CA PHE A 305 2.25 -8.47 -3.29
C PHE A 305 1.65 -9.69 -2.58
N ALA A 306 0.40 -9.59 -2.12
CA ALA A 306 -0.26 -10.69 -1.40
C ALA A 306 -0.70 -11.82 -2.34
N ALA A 307 -0.75 -13.05 -1.80
CA ALA A 307 -1.11 -14.24 -2.56
C ALA A 307 -2.44 -14.09 -3.32
N HIS A 308 -3.45 -13.47 -2.73
CA HIS A 308 -4.77 -13.29 -3.35
C HIS A 308 -4.79 -12.32 -4.55
N CYS A 309 -3.67 -11.64 -4.82
CA CYS A 309 -3.49 -10.75 -5.98
C CYS A 309 -3.02 -11.47 -7.24
N ALA A 310 -2.90 -12.80 -7.23
CA ALA A 310 -2.59 -13.57 -8.43
C ALA A 310 -3.59 -13.30 -9.56
N PRO A 311 -3.13 -13.04 -10.79
CA PRO A 311 -3.99 -12.99 -11.97
C PRO A 311 -4.94 -14.19 -12.07
N SER A 312 -4.48 -15.42 -11.88
CA SER A 312 -5.31 -16.65 -11.97
C SER A 312 -6.44 -16.74 -10.95
N LEU A 313 -6.43 -15.93 -9.89
CA LEU A 313 -7.52 -15.78 -8.92
C LEU A 313 -8.55 -14.72 -9.33
N GLN A 314 -8.25 -13.87 -10.32
CA GLN A 314 -9.12 -12.78 -10.73
C GLN A 314 -10.15 -13.24 -11.77
N PRO A 315 -11.38 -12.67 -11.77
CA PRO A 315 -12.42 -13.00 -12.76
C PRO A 315 -11.99 -12.79 -14.22
N ARG A 316 -11.05 -11.88 -14.47
CA ARG A 316 -10.43 -11.65 -15.78
C ARG A 316 -8.91 -11.62 -15.61
N GLY A 317 -8.31 -12.78 -15.31
CA GLY A 317 -6.92 -12.87 -14.86
C GLY A 317 -5.90 -12.21 -15.77
N LEU A 318 -5.84 -12.62 -17.04
CA LEU A 318 -4.91 -12.02 -18.01
C LEU A 318 -5.13 -10.51 -18.16
N TRP A 319 -6.39 -10.03 -18.11
CA TRP A 319 -6.70 -8.60 -18.15
C TRP A 319 -6.19 -7.86 -16.90
N ALA A 320 -6.37 -8.44 -15.71
CA ALA A 320 -5.87 -7.88 -14.45
C ALA A 320 -4.33 -7.78 -14.43
N GLY A 321 -3.65 -8.66 -15.16
CA GLY A 321 -2.21 -8.61 -15.42
C GLY A 321 -1.79 -7.75 -16.62
N ALA A 322 -2.64 -6.82 -17.08
CA ALA A 322 -2.42 -5.91 -18.22
C ALA A 322 -2.31 -6.57 -19.61
N PHE A 323 -2.82 -7.79 -19.79
CA PHE A 323 -2.93 -8.43 -21.11
C PHE A 323 -4.32 -8.21 -21.73
N TYR A 324 -4.43 -7.15 -22.53
CA TYR A 324 -5.72 -6.69 -23.07
C TYR A 324 -6.07 -7.27 -24.46
N MET A 325 -5.17 -8.06 -25.04
CA MET A 325 -5.21 -8.42 -26.47
C MET A 325 -5.44 -9.91 -26.71
N LEU A 326 -5.92 -10.65 -25.71
CA LEU A 326 -6.15 -12.09 -25.80
C LEU A 326 -6.97 -12.53 -27.01
N PRO A 327 -8.12 -11.91 -27.36
CA PRO A 327 -8.88 -12.33 -28.54
C PRO A 327 -8.08 -12.23 -29.84
N ARG A 328 -7.16 -11.25 -29.95
CA ARG A 328 -6.31 -11.09 -31.12
C ARG A 328 -5.19 -12.13 -31.14
N ALA A 329 -4.51 -12.38 -30.02
CA ALA A 329 -3.48 -13.42 -29.92
C ALA A 329 -4.03 -14.80 -30.31
N ILE A 330 -5.22 -15.14 -29.80
CA ILE A 330 -5.92 -16.38 -30.16
C ILE A 330 -6.27 -16.42 -31.65
N LYS A 331 -6.71 -15.31 -32.24
CA LYS A 331 -7.02 -15.22 -33.67
C LYS A 331 -5.79 -15.41 -34.57
N GLU A 332 -4.61 -15.00 -34.12
CA GLU A 332 -3.34 -15.24 -34.83
C GLU A 332 -2.84 -16.69 -34.70
N GLY A 333 -3.56 -17.54 -33.94
CA GLY A 333 -3.15 -18.91 -33.66
C GLY A 333 -2.01 -18.99 -32.65
N TRP A 334 -1.96 -18.08 -31.67
CA TRP A 334 -0.95 -18.09 -30.62
C TRP A 334 -1.54 -18.56 -29.30
N ALA A 335 -0.77 -19.37 -28.57
CA ALA A 335 -1.04 -19.64 -27.17
C ALA A 335 -0.50 -18.51 -26.29
N VAL A 336 -1.12 -18.29 -25.15
CA VAL A 336 -0.67 -17.35 -24.13
C VAL A 336 -0.46 -18.11 -22.82
N VAL A 337 0.75 -18.06 -22.29
CA VAL A 337 1.08 -18.58 -20.96
C VAL A 337 1.45 -17.40 -20.08
N GLY A 338 0.62 -17.09 -19.08
CA GLY A 338 0.82 -15.98 -18.16
C GLY A 338 1.11 -16.49 -16.75
N THR A 339 2.37 -16.44 -16.34
CA THR A 339 2.76 -16.80 -14.95
C THR A 339 2.17 -15.82 -13.95
N ASP A 340 1.72 -16.30 -12.79
CA ASP A 340 1.39 -15.43 -11.66
C ASP A 340 2.64 -14.99 -10.88
N TYR A 341 3.80 -15.62 -11.11
CA TYR A 341 5.00 -15.58 -10.27
C TYR A 341 4.86 -16.27 -8.90
N ILE A 342 6.02 -16.53 -8.28
CA ILE A 342 6.13 -17.07 -6.91
C ILE A 342 5.41 -16.14 -5.92
N GLY A 343 4.72 -16.72 -4.94
CA GLY A 343 4.08 -15.99 -3.84
C GLY A 343 2.77 -15.29 -4.20
N LEU A 344 2.42 -15.23 -5.49
CA LEU A 344 1.07 -14.91 -5.95
C LEU A 344 0.33 -16.23 -6.15
N GLY A 345 -0.80 -16.38 -5.46
CA GLY A 345 -1.61 -17.60 -5.37
C GLY A 345 -1.01 -18.63 -4.41
N THR A 346 0.31 -18.80 -4.46
CA THR A 346 1.07 -19.83 -3.77
C THR A 346 1.74 -19.33 -2.48
N GLU A 347 2.30 -20.25 -1.69
CA GLU A 347 3.02 -19.93 -0.45
C GLU A 347 4.35 -19.20 -0.71
N GLY A 348 4.70 -18.30 0.19
CA GLY A 348 5.96 -17.57 0.20
C GLY A 348 5.78 -16.10 -0.19
N PRO A 349 6.76 -15.23 0.10
CA PRO A 349 6.67 -13.84 -0.32
C PRO A 349 6.81 -13.73 -1.84
N HIS A 350 5.98 -12.89 -2.46
CA HIS A 350 6.16 -12.54 -3.86
C HIS A 350 7.46 -11.73 -4.04
N PRO A 351 8.45 -12.19 -4.83
CA PRO A 351 9.71 -11.48 -5.05
C PRO A 351 9.53 -10.31 -6.03
N TYR A 352 8.64 -9.38 -5.69
CA TYR A 352 8.31 -8.19 -6.47
C TYR A 352 9.57 -7.36 -6.77
N LEU A 353 9.74 -6.99 -8.04
CA LEU A 353 10.93 -6.31 -8.61
C LEU A 353 12.25 -7.09 -8.49
N MET A 354 12.21 -8.41 -8.26
CA MET A 354 13.38 -9.27 -8.37
C MET A 354 13.33 -10.04 -9.69
N GLY A 355 14.23 -9.70 -10.61
CA GLY A 355 14.12 -10.12 -11.99
C GLY A 355 14.41 -11.60 -12.24
N LEU A 356 15.48 -12.13 -11.66
CA LEU A 356 15.89 -13.52 -11.82
C LEU A 356 14.82 -14.54 -11.39
N PRO A 357 14.23 -14.47 -10.18
CA PRO A 357 13.17 -15.41 -9.79
C PRO A 357 11.89 -15.25 -10.64
N SER A 358 11.55 -14.03 -11.08
CA SER A 358 10.43 -13.83 -12.01
C SER A 358 10.70 -14.45 -13.38
N ALA A 359 11.93 -14.36 -13.89
CA ALA A 359 12.34 -14.97 -15.15
C ALA A 359 12.31 -16.50 -15.09
N HIS A 360 12.77 -17.11 -13.99
CA HIS A 360 12.64 -18.55 -13.79
C HIS A 360 11.17 -18.98 -13.78
N ALA A 361 10.32 -18.29 -13.01
CA ALA A 361 8.88 -18.58 -12.98
C ALA A 361 8.22 -18.45 -14.37
N SER A 362 8.59 -17.44 -15.16
CA SER A 362 8.11 -17.26 -16.53
C SER A 362 8.48 -18.43 -17.45
N LEU A 363 9.77 -18.76 -17.52
CA LEU A 363 10.27 -19.82 -18.41
C LEU A 363 9.76 -21.21 -17.98
N ASP A 364 9.69 -21.45 -16.68
CA ASP A 364 9.17 -22.71 -16.11
C ASP A 364 7.66 -22.85 -16.29
N ALA A 365 6.89 -21.75 -16.32
CA ALA A 365 5.48 -21.80 -16.67
C ALA A 365 5.28 -22.30 -18.10
N VAL A 366 6.12 -21.88 -19.05
CA VAL A 366 6.09 -22.36 -20.44
C VAL A 366 6.45 -23.85 -20.50
N ARG A 367 7.46 -24.30 -19.76
CA ARG A 367 7.82 -25.73 -19.66
C ARG A 367 6.65 -26.56 -19.14
N ALA A 368 6.07 -26.16 -18.02
CA ALA A 368 4.96 -26.88 -17.41
C ALA A 368 3.71 -26.87 -18.31
N ALA A 369 3.43 -25.76 -18.99
CA ALA A 369 2.32 -25.67 -19.93
C ALA A 369 2.49 -26.58 -21.15
N ARG A 370 3.72 -26.93 -21.54
CA ARG A 370 3.98 -27.93 -22.60
C ARG A 370 3.70 -29.36 -22.17
N GLU A 371 3.67 -29.63 -20.86
CA GLU A 371 3.28 -30.95 -20.32
C GLU A 371 1.75 -31.14 -20.29
N LEU A 372 0.99 -30.07 -20.51
CA LEU A 372 -0.47 -30.12 -20.65
C LEU A 372 -0.83 -30.53 -22.09
N GLU A 373 -1.08 -31.81 -22.31
CA GLU A 373 -1.35 -32.39 -23.64
C GLU A 373 -2.49 -31.66 -24.38
N GLU A 374 -3.56 -31.27 -23.68
CA GLU A 374 -4.70 -30.56 -24.26
C GLU A 374 -4.40 -29.14 -24.72
N ALA A 375 -3.30 -28.53 -24.23
CA ALA A 375 -2.86 -27.22 -24.68
C ALA A 375 -2.08 -27.30 -26.00
N ASP A 376 -1.45 -28.45 -26.31
CA ASP A 376 -0.71 -28.72 -27.54
C ASP A 376 0.20 -27.56 -27.99
N LEU A 377 1.12 -27.16 -27.09
CA LEU A 377 2.01 -26.02 -27.33
C LEU A 377 3.20 -26.40 -28.22
N GLY A 378 3.55 -25.50 -29.13
CA GLY A 378 4.74 -25.61 -29.96
C GLY A 378 6.03 -25.16 -29.26
N ALA A 379 7.16 -25.38 -29.93
CA ALA A 379 8.48 -25.07 -29.38
C ALA A 379 8.85 -23.57 -29.39
N ARG A 380 8.27 -22.76 -30.30
CA ARG A 380 8.65 -21.35 -30.48
C ARG A 380 7.97 -20.47 -29.43
N THR A 381 8.76 -19.68 -28.72
CA THR A 381 8.27 -18.76 -27.69
C THR A 381 8.72 -17.33 -27.99
N VAL A 382 7.86 -16.34 -27.78
CA VAL A 382 8.24 -14.93 -27.70
C VAL A 382 7.81 -14.44 -26.32
N VAL A 383 8.75 -13.83 -25.59
CA VAL A 383 8.51 -13.35 -24.23
C VAL A 383 8.00 -11.92 -24.32
N TRP A 384 6.83 -11.66 -23.77
CA TRP A 384 6.26 -10.32 -23.63
C TRP A 384 6.18 -9.96 -22.16
N GLY A 385 6.31 -8.68 -21.82
CA GLY A 385 5.96 -8.24 -20.47
C GLY A 385 5.75 -6.76 -20.34
N HIS A 386 4.96 -6.35 -19.36
CA HIS A 386 4.66 -4.94 -19.07
C HIS A 386 5.10 -4.50 -17.68
N SER A 387 5.62 -3.28 -17.50
CA SER A 387 5.96 -2.74 -16.17
C SER A 387 6.96 -3.63 -15.41
N GLN A 388 6.62 -4.11 -14.21
CA GLN A 388 7.38 -5.18 -13.52
C GLN A 388 7.67 -6.36 -14.44
N GLY A 389 6.66 -6.85 -15.16
CA GLY A 389 6.79 -7.94 -16.10
C GLY A 389 7.65 -7.61 -17.32
N GLY A 390 7.76 -6.33 -17.69
CA GLY A 390 8.72 -5.90 -18.70
C GLY A 390 10.16 -6.11 -18.24
N ALA A 391 10.45 -5.89 -16.96
CA ALA A 391 11.75 -6.24 -16.38
C ALA A 391 11.95 -7.76 -16.31
N ALA A 392 10.92 -8.52 -15.91
CA ALA A 392 10.95 -9.98 -15.91
C ALA A 392 11.21 -10.56 -17.31
N ALA A 393 10.61 -9.97 -18.36
CA ALA A 393 10.83 -10.36 -19.75
C ALA A 393 12.29 -10.12 -20.19
N LEU A 394 12.90 -9.00 -19.81
CA LEU A 394 14.33 -8.73 -20.07
C LEU A 394 15.23 -9.76 -19.36
N TRP A 395 14.92 -10.09 -18.10
CA TRP A 395 15.64 -11.13 -17.37
C TRP A 395 15.45 -12.53 -17.99
N ALA A 396 14.23 -12.89 -18.40
CA ALA A 396 13.94 -14.15 -19.08
C ALA A 396 14.73 -14.28 -20.38
N GLY A 397 14.78 -13.22 -21.18
CA GLY A 397 15.61 -13.17 -22.38
C GLY A 397 17.10 -13.37 -22.13
N ALA A 398 17.62 -12.81 -21.04
CA ALA A 398 19.01 -12.92 -20.66
C ALA A 398 19.40 -14.34 -20.22
N VAL A 399 18.53 -15.02 -19.46
CA VAL A 399 18.86 -16.33 -18.87
C VAL A 399 18.34 -17.52 -19.69
N ALA A 400 17.42 -17.31 -20.64
CA ALA A 400 16.73 -18.38 -21.36
C ALA A 400 17.68 -19.47 -21.89
N ARG A 401 18.79 -19.10 -22.56
CA ARG A 401 19.70 -20.09 -23.15
C ARG A 401 20.44 -20.96 -22.11
N GLU A 402 20.70 -20.43 -20.92
CA GLU A 402 21.43 -21.14 -19.86
C GLU A 402 20.45 -21.92 -18.95
N TYR A 403 19.37 -21.27 -18.53
CA TYR A 403 18.40 -21.83 -17.59
C TYR A 403 17.34 -22.70 -18.27
N ALA A 404 16.84 -22.27 -19.43
CA ALA A 404 15.75 -22.91 -20.17
C ALA A 404 16.04 -23.13 -21.66
N PRO A 405 17.13 -23.85 -22.03
CA PRO A 405 17.52 -24.04 -23.42
C PRO A 405 16.46 -24.75 -24.28
N ASP A 406 15.57 -25.51 -23.65
CA ASP A 406 14.41 -26.16 -24.26
C ASP A 406 13.25 -25.19 -24.57
N VAL A 407 13.21 -24.01 -23.94
CA VAL A 407 12.29 -22.93 -24.29
C VAL A 407 12.93 -22.08 -25.39
N TRP A 408 12.57 -22.33 -26.65
CA TRP A 408 13.14 -21.63 -27.79
C TRP A 408 12.62 -20.19 -27.91
N VAL A 409 13.21 -19.28 -27.13
CA VAL A 409 12.91 -17.84 -27.15
C VAL A 409 13.40 -17.22 -28.46
N ARG A 410 12.46 -16.67 -29.24
CA ARG A 410 12.69 -16.06 -30.55
C ARG A 410 12.77 -14.53 -30.50
N GLY A 411 12.31 -13.93 -29.41
CA GLY A 411 12.36 -12.50 -29.17
C GLY A 411 11.80 -12.14 -27.80
N VAL A 412 12.16 -10.96 -27.32
CA VAL A 412 11.70 -10.36 -26.07
C VAL A 412 11.06 -9.01 -26.38
N ALA A 413 9.80 -8.81 -26.00
CA ALA A 413 9.11 -7.53 -26.07
C ALA A 413 8.88 -6.98 -24.65
N ALA A 414 9.69 -6.01 -24.26
CA ALA A 414 9.63 -5.34 -22.96
C ALA A 414 8.85 -4.02 -23.09
N LEU A 415 7.64 -3.99 -22.55
CA LEU A 415 6.70 -2.87 -22.66
C LEU A 415 6.70 -2.06 -21.36
N ALA A 416 7.06 -0.78 -21.43
CA ALA A 416 7.25 0.08 -20.28
C ALA A 416 8.01 -0.58 -19.10
N PRO A 417 9.18 -1.20 -19.32
CA PRO A 417 9.78 -2.08 -18.33
C PRO A 417 10.30 -1.34 -17.10
N ALA A 418 10.13 -1.94 -15.92
CA ALA A 418 10.80 -1.52 -14.68
C ALA A 418 12.29 -1.93 -14.67
N SER A 419 13.03 -1.54 -15.72
CA SER A 419 14.41 -1.96 -15.99
C SER A 419 15.42 -1.53 -14.92
N ASP A 420 15.12 -0.49 -14.15
CA ASP A 420 15.91 -0.03 -13.02
C ASP A 420 15.03 0.12 -11.77
N PRO A 421 14.94 -0.94 -10.92
CA PRO A 421 14.13 -0.90 -9.70
C PRO A 421 14.57 0.20 -8.72
N ALA A 422 15.85 0.54 -8.68
CA ALA A 422 16.35 1.59 -7.78
C ALA A 422 15.89 2.98 -8.24
N ALA A 423 16.00 3.26 -9.54
CA ALA A 423 15.50 4.50 -10.14
C ALA A 423 13.97 4.60 -10.00
N LEU A 424 13.25 3.50 -10.25
CA LEU A 424 11.79 3.41 -10.06
C LEU A 424 11.40 3.77 -8.63
N VAL A 425 11.95 3.09 -7.64
CA VAL A 425 11.62 3.30 -6.23
C VAL A 425 12.00 4.72 -5.75
N GLN A 426 13.05 5.31 -6.32
CA GLN A 426 13.40 6.70 -6.06
C GLN A 426 12.35 7.67 -6.64
N GLY A 427 11.97 7.48 -7.90
CA GLY A 427 11.03 8.36 -8.62
C GLY A 427 9.59 8.25 -8.11
N ILE A 428 9.15 7.05 -7.72
CA ILE A 428 7.75 6.78 -7.38
C ILE A 428 7.27 7.52 -6.13
N SER A 429 8.19 7.95 -5.26
CA SER A 429 7.88 8.80 -4.11
C SER A 429 7.27 10.17 -4.48
N SER A 430 7.42 10.59 -5.74
CA SER A 430 6.88 11.84 -6.29
C SER A 430 5.60 11.65 -7.12
N VAL A 431 5.21 10.41 -7.36
CA VAL A 431 4.05 10.02 -8.17
C VAL A 431 2.84 9.88 -7.26
N THR A 432 1.68 10.40 -7.69
CA THR A 432 0.43 10.25 -6.92
C THR A 432 0.04 8.77 -6.88
N GLY A 433 -0.08 8.19 -5.68
CA GLY A 433 -0.34 6.75 -5.48
C GLY A 433 0.91 5.87 -5.57
N GLY A 434 2.09 6.47 -5.75
CA GLY A 434 3.36 5.76 -5.85
C GLY A 434 3.76 5.01 -4.57
N SER A 435 3.23 5.44 -3.42
CA SER A 435 3.43 4.76 -2.14
C SER A 435 2.98 3.30 -2.17
N ILE A 436 1.94 2.95 -2.95
CA ILE A 436 1.47 1.57 -3.11
C ILE A 436 2.59 0.69 -3.67
N PHE A 437 3.19 1.07 -4.79
CA PHE A 437 4.30 0.34 -5.39
C PHE A 437 5.54 0.30 -4.49
N ALA A 438 5.84 1.40 -3.81
CA ALA A 438 6.93 1.43 -2.83
C ALA A 438 6.67 0.49 -1.65
N SER A 439 5.42 0.27 -1.25
CA SER A 439 5.06 -0.71 -0.21
C SER A 439 5.23 -2.15 -0.67
N TYR A 440 4.89 -2.48 -1.92
CA TYR A 440 5.15 -3.81 -2.49
C TYR A 440 6.64 -4.08 -2.57
N ALA A 441 7.44 -3.12 -3.05
CA ALA A 441 8.89 -3.22 -3.07
C ALA A 441 9.48 -3.42 -1.67
N PHE A 442 9.05 -2.61 -0.70
CA PHE A 442 9.55 -2.76 0.66
C PHE A 442 9.14 -4.10 1.30
N ALA A 443 7.88 -4.53 1.13
CA ALA A 443 7.38 -5.80 1.66
C ALA A 443 8.12 -7.00 1.06
N SER A 444 8.33 -7.01 -0.26
CA SER A 444 9.11 -8.03 -0.97
C SER A 444 10.54 -8.13 -0.44
N PHE A 445 11.29 -7.03 -0.48
CA PHE A 445 12.71 -7.05 -0.10
C PHE A 445 12.91 -7.29 1.40
N SER A 446 12.06 -6.75 2.28
CA SER A 446 12.16 -7.02 3.73
C SER A 446 11.74 -8.43 4.13
N ALA A 447 10.87 -9.09 3.35
CA ALA A 447 10.52 -10.50 3.58
C ALA A 447 11.64 -11.46 3.14
N ILE A 448 12.44 -11.06 2.15
CA ILE A 448 13.49 -11.91 1.55
C ILE A 448 14.86 -11.65 2.17
N TYR A 449 15.17 -10.40 2.55
CA TYR A 449 16.45 -9.99 3.14
C TYR A 449 16.25 -9.55 4.60
N PRO A 450 16.57 -10.41 5.59
CA PRO A 450 16.35 -10.13 7.01
C PRO A 450 17.05 -8.86 7.54
N GLU A 451 18.12 -8.43 6.88
CA GLU A 451 18.86 -7.21 7.20
C GLU A 451 18.11 -5.91 6.82
N ILE A 452 17.00 -6.00 6.08
CA ILE A 452 16.14 -4.86 5.74
C ILE A 452 15.03 -4.76 6.77
N GLU A 453 15.25 -3.94 7.79
CA GLU A 453 14.29 -3.79 8.88
C GLU A 453 13.37 -2.58 8.72
N TYR A 454 12.11 -2.73 9.15
CA TYR A 454 11.11 -1.65 9.11
C TYR A 454 11.58 -0.39 9.84
N ARG A 455 12.24 -0.53 11.00
CA ARG A 455 12.69 0.63 11.81
C ARG A 455 13.72 1.53 11.11
N ASP A 456 14.44 1.00 10.13
CA ASP A 456 15.53 1.72 9.45
C ASP A 456 15.02 2.57 8.27
N TYR A 457 13.88 2.18 7.69
CA TYR A 457 13.36 2.79 6.46
C TYR A 457 11.97 3.39 6.63
N VAL A 458 11.14 2.83 7.49
CA VAL A 458 9.73 3.18 7.63
C VAL A 458 9.54 4.07 8.86
N ARG A 459 8.70 5.09 8.74
CA ARG A 459 8.36 5.95 9.88
C ARG A 459 7.66 5.12 10.96
N PRO A 460 7.91 5.36 12.26
CA PRO A 460 7.32 4.59 13.34
C PRO A 460 5.79 4.48 13.29
N GLY A 461 5.09 5.54 12.84
CA GLY A 461 3.64 5.54 12.68
C GLY A 461 3.11 4.99 11.35
N ALA A 462 3.99 4.57 10.44
CA ALA A 462 3.63 4.17 9.07
C ALA A 462 3.83 2.68 8.78
N GLU A 463 4.51 1.91 9.65
CA GLU A 463 4.74 0.47 9.44
C GLU A 463 3.45 -0.29 9.14
N THR A 464 2.46 -0.11 10.01
CA THR A 464 1.14 -0.73 9.86
C THR A 464 0.48 -0.35 8.54
N VAL A 465 0.53 0.92 8.17
CA VAL A 465 -0.08 1.42 6.93
C VAL A 465 0.62 0.78 5.73
N LEU A 466 1.95 0.70 5.76
CA LEU A 466 2.73 0.06 4.71
C LEU A 466 2.35 -1.41 4.56
N ARG A 467 2.27 -2.17 5.66
CA ARG A 467 1.86 -3.58 5.63
C ARG A 467 0.44 -3.74 5.08
N GLN A 468 -0.52 -2.97 5.57
CA GLN A 468 -1.89 -3.05 5.07
C GLN A 468 -2.02 -2.64 3.59
N MET A 469 -1.16 -1.73 3.14
CA MET A 469 -1.15 -1.30 1.76
C MET A 469 -0.50 -2.35 0.84
N SER A 470 0.55 -3.03 1.29
CA SER A 470 1.15 -4.13 0.53
C SER A 470 0.23 -5.35 0.39
N GLU A 471 -0.75 -5.50 1.29
CA GLU A 471 -1.78 -6.55 1.20
C GLU A 471 -2.91 -6.23 0.21
N ARG A 472 -2.90 -5.09 -0.48
CA ARG A 472 -3.96 -4.74 -1.45
C ARG A 472 -3.58 -5.15 -2.87
N CYS A 473 -4.57 -5.45 -3.71
CA CYS A 473 -4.37 -5.72 -5.13
C CYS A 473 -4.75 -4.50 -5.99
N LEU A 474 -3.99 -4.24 -7.05
CA LEU A 474 -4.25 -3.17 -8.03
C LEU A 474 -5.55 -3.37 -8.81
N SER A 475 -6.03 -4.62 -8.92
CA SER A 475 -7.32 -4.96 -9.54
C SER A 475 -8.54 -4.65 -8.66
N ASP A 476 -8.35 -4.37 -7.37
CA ASP A 476 -9.46 -4.14 -6.44
C ASP A 476 -10.10 -2.76 -6.69
N PRO A 477 -11.43 -2.69 -6.96
CA PRO A 477 -12.16 -1.42 -7.08
C PRO A 477 -11.98 -0.48 -5.88
N THR A 478 -11.67 -1.00 -4.68
CA THR A 478 -11.42 -0.19 -3.48
C THR A 478 -10.13 0.64 -3.54
N ILE A 479 -9.21 0.33 -4.47
CA ILE A 479 -8.06 1.18 -4.74
C ILE A 479 -8.48 2.51 -5.37
N VAL A 480 -9.52 2.54 -6.21
CA VAL A 480 -10.07 3.80 -6.74
C VAL A 480 -10.59 4.69 -5.62
N LEU A 481 -11.26 4.12 -4.62
CA LEU A 481 -11.67 4.86 -3.41
C LEU A 481 -10.50 5.30 -2.54
N SER A 482 -9.45 4.48 -2.44
CA SER A 482 -8.23 4.80 -1.68
C SER A 482 -7.42 5.91 -2.35
N VAL A 483 -7.31 5.89 -3.68
CA VAL A 483 -6.70 6.93 -4.51
C VAL A 483 -7.56 8.20 -4.47
N ALA A 484 -8.89 8.10 -4.57
CA ALA A 484 -9.79 9.25 -4.41
C ALA A 484 -9.70 9.89 -3.01
N ALA A 485 -9.55 9.07 -1.96
CA ALA A 485 -9.30 9.55 -0.60
C ALA A 485 -7.92 10.23 -0.49
N ALA A 486 -6.88 9.67 -1.13
CA ALA A 486 -5.55 10.28 -1.19
C ALA A 486 -5.54 11.60 -1.98
N LEU A 487 -6.28 11.68 -3.09
CA LEU A 487 -6.51 12.88 -3.88
C LEU A 487 -7.29 13.95 -3.08
N GLY A 488 -8.28 13.53 -2.29
CA GLY A 488 -8.99 14.39 -1.33
C GLY A 488 -8.12 14.87 -0.16
N MET A 489 -7.09 14.11 0.20
CA MET A 489 -6.08 14.44 1.22
C MET A 489 -4.79 15.04 0.63
N SER A 490 -4.82 15.66 -0.56
CA SER A 490 -3.75 16.49 -1.15
C SER A 490 -2.33 15.90 -1.30
N ARG A 491 -1.91 14.77 -0.69
CA ARG A 491 -0.60 14.08 -0.89
C ARG A 491 -0.65 12.61 -0.46
N ASP A 492 0.11 11.78 -1.17
CA ASP A 492 0.47 10.40 -0.81
C ASP A 492 1.05 10.33 0.62
N PRO A 493 0.73 9.32 1.46
CA PRO A 493 1.27 9.25 2.81
C PRO A 493 2.80 9.17 2.78
N ALA A 494 3.45 10.02 3.58
CA ALA A 494 4.88 9.89 3.83
C ALA A 494 5.13 8.63 4.67
N LEU A 495 5.44 7.50 4.02
CA LEU A 495 5.67 6.22 4.68
C LEU A 495 7.11 6.06 5.17
N PHE A 496 8.07 6.55 4.38
CA PHE A 496 9.48 6.31 4.63
C PHE A 496 10.15 7.46 5.39
N SER A 497 11.03 7.12 6.32
CA SER A 497 11.86 8.06 7.10
C SER A 497 13.09 8.51 6.31
N ARG A 498 13.54 7.69 5.35
CA ARG A 498 14.63 7.92 4.40
C ARG A 498 14.24 7.38 3.02
N SER A 499 15.01 7.69 1.97
CA SER A 499 14.74 7.12 0.65
C SER A 499 14.88 5.59 0.66
N PRO A 500 13.88 4.81 0.18
CA PRO A 500 13.99 3.36 0.04
C PRO A 500 15.03 2.93 -1.01
N ALA A 501 15.41 3.81 -1.96
CA ALA A 501 16.50 3.56 -2.91
C ALA A 501 17.91 3.72 -2.30
N SER A 502 18.03 3.97 -0.99
CA SER A 502 19.30 4.13 -0.28
C SER A 502 19.64 2.93 0.59
N GLY A 503 20.87 2.87 1.11
CA GLY A 503 21.29 1.84 2.07
C GLY A 503 21.29 0.43 1.48
N VAL A 504 21.00 -0.56 2.34
CA VAL A 504 20.95 -1.99 2.01
C VAL A 504 19.82 -2.30 1.01
N LEU A 505 18.62 -1.74 1.22
CA LEU A 505 17.51 -1.90 0.27
C LEU A 505 17.88 -1.37 -1.11
N GLY A 506 18.46 -0.17 -1.18
CA GLY A 506 18.95 0.41 -2.42
C GLY A 506 20.00 -0.44 -3.14
N ARG A 507 20.86 -1.15 -2.40
CA ARG A 507 21.84 -2.09 -2.98
C ARG A 507 21.13 -3.26 -3.64
N HIS A 508 20.23 -3.93 -2.94
CA HIS A 508 19.50 -5.08 -3.52
C HIS A 508 18.58 -4.67 -4.68
N LEU A 509 18.03 -3.45 -4.67
CA LEU A 509 17.30 -2.92 -5.83
C LEU A 509 18.20 -2.78 -7.07
N ARG A 510 19.44 -2.30 -6.91
CA ARG A 510 20.42 -2.20 -8.02
C ARG A 510 20.92 -3.55 -8.50
N GLU A 511 21.03 -4.55 -7.61
CA GLU A 511 21.37 -5.93 -7.99
C GLU A 511 20.28 -6.55 -8.89
N ASN A 512 19.07 -5.99 -8.90
CA ASN A 512 17.95 -6.43 -9.73
C ASN A 512 17.69 -5.52 -10.95
N THR A 513 18.59 -4.60 -11.27
CA THR A 513 18.57 -3.88 -12.57
C THR A 513 18.61 -4.89 -13.72
N ALA A 514 17.78 -4.67 -14.74
CA ALA A 514 17.65 -5.59 -15.86
C ALA A 514 18.97 -5.81 -16.61
N PRO A 515 19.24 -7.02 -17.13
CA PRO A 515 20.48 -7.31 -17.84
C PRO A 515 20.58 -6.49 -19.13
N LEU A 516 21.80 -6.10 -19.49
CA LEU A 516 22.05 -5.30 -20.70
C LEU A 516 22.07 -6.14 -21.99
N ARG A 517 22.03 -7.46 -21.88
CA ARG A 517 22.07 -8.41 -23.00
C ARG A 517 20.99 -9.45 -22.85
N SER A 518 20.43 -9.83 -23.99
CA SER A 518 19.45 -10.90 -24.15
C SER A 518 19.98 -11.90 -25.18
N THR A 519 19.57 -13.16 -25.06
CA THR A 519 19.92 -14.22 -26.00
C THR A 519 19.11 -14.16 -27.30
N ALA A 520 18.05 -13.34 -27.32
CA ALA A 520 17.19 -13.09 -28.46
C ALA A 520 17.03 -11.56 -28.70
N PRO A 521 16.60 -11.14 -29.91
CA PRO A 521 16.31 -9.74 -30.20
C PRO A 521 15.32 -9.11 -29.24
N VAL A 522 15.53 -7.82 -28.92
CA VAL A 522 14.71 -7.08 -27.96
C VAL A 522 13.93 -5.98 -28.66
N LEU A 523 12.61 -5.96 -28.48
CA LEU A 523 11.76 -4.79 -28.67
C LEU A 523 11.53 -4.14 -27.31
N LEU A 524 11.89 -2.88 -27.16
CA LEU A 524 11.54 -2.07 -25.99
C LEU A 524 10.57 -0.99 -26.44
N ALA A 525 9.37 -0.97 -25.85
CA ALA A 525 8.32 -0.03 -26.21
C ALA A 525 7.89 0.80 -25.00
N HIS A 526 7.82 2.12 -25.11
CA HIS A 526 7.56 3.00 -23.96
C HIS A 526 6.57 4.12 -24.25
N GLY A 527 5.73 4.46 -23.28
CA GLY A 527 4.86 5.63 -23.37
C GLY A 527 5.65 6.92 -23.19
N GLY A 528 5.58 7.85 -24.13
CA GLY A 528 6.29 9.13 -24.05
C GLY A 528 5.80 10.05 -22.92
N ALA A 529 4.59 9.82 -22.42
CA ALA A 529 4.00 10.55 -21.29
C ALA A 529 3.97 9.72 -20.00
N ASP A 530 4.69 8.60 -19.92
CA ASP A 530 4.66 7.69 -18.76
C ASP A 530 5.04 8.40 -17.45
N SER A 531 4.05 8.55 -16.58
CA SER A 531 4.17 9.19 -15.27
C SER A 531 4.68 8.28 -14.15
N ILE A 532 4.75 6.96 -14.37
CA ILE A 532 5.25 5.98 -13.38
C ILE A 532 6.74 5.72 -13.61
N ILE A 533 7.10 5.48 -14.87
CA ILE A 533 8.46 5.18 -15.32
C ILE A 533 8.82 6.22 -16.38
N PRO A 534 9.55 7.29 -16.01
CA PRO A 534 9.88 8.33 -16.96
C PRO A 534 10.64 7.78 -18.17
N VAL A 535 10.23 8.17 -19.39
CA VAL A 535 10.81 7.69 -20.65
C VAL A 535 12.33 7.86 -20.72
N GLN A 536 12.86 8.91 -20.11
CA GLN A 536 14.31 9.15 -20.06
C GLN A 536 15.06 8.01 -19.34
N THR A 537 14.46 7.42 -18.29
CA THR A 537 15.04 6.27 -17.59
C THR A 537 15.21 5.08 -18.53
N GLN A 538 14.27 4.90 -19.47
CA GLN A 538 14.36 3.84 -20.47
C GLN A 538 15.31 4.19 -21.60
N ALA A 539 15.34 5.44 -22.07
CA ALA A 539 16.33 5.89 -23.05
C ALA A 539 17.75 5.65 -22.53
N ASP A 540 18.05 6.05 -21.29
CA ASP A 540 19.35 5.83 -20.66
C ASP A 540 19.68 4.33 -20.51
N PHE A 541 18.68 3.48 -20.28
CA PHE A 541 18.87 2.02 -20.21
C PHE A 541 19.16 1.42 -21.59
N VAL A 542 18.42 1.83 -22.62
CA VAL A 542 18.64 1.42 -24.01
C VAL A 542 20.03 1.82 -24.46
N ASP A 543 20.49 3.03 -24.17
CA ASP A 543 21.86 3.48 -24.49
C ASP A 543 22.93 2.52 -23.91
N ARG A 544 22.71 2.02 -22.69
CA ARG A 544 23.59 1.02 -22.06
C ARG A 544 23.50 -0.35 -22.73
N MET A 545 22.31 -0.78 -23.14
CA MET A 545 22.15 -2.04 -23.91
C MET A 545 22.87 -1.94 -25.26
N CYS A 546 22.73 -0.81 -25.95
CA CYS A 546 23.40 -0.54 -27.22
C CYS A 546 24.92 -0.53 -27.07
N ALA A 547 25.43 0.15 -26.03
CA ALA A 547 26.86 0.12 -25.71
C ALA A 547 27.36 -1.28 -25.33
N ALA A 548 26.49 -2.13 -24.79
CA ALA A 548 26.77 -3.54 -24.53
C ALA A 548 26.68 -4.42 -25.78
N GLY A 549 26.30 -3.90 -26.95
CA GLY A 549 26.21 -4.64 -28.22
C GLY A 549 24.95 -5.49 -28.35
N GLN A 550 23.87 -5.13 -27.66
CA GLN A 550 22.57 -5.77 -27.83
C GLN A 550 21.84 -5.18 -29.05
N ASP A 551 21.19 -6.04 -29.84
CA ASP A 551 20.24 -5.59 -30.86
C ASP A 551 18.92 -5.19 -30.19
N VAL A 552 18.56 -3.90 -30.30
CA VAL A 552 17.39 -3.31 -29.65
C VAL A 552 16.58 -2.48 -30.65
N ASP A 553 15.32 -2.82 -30.79
CA ASP A 553 14.30 -1.96 -31.41
C ASP A 553 13.60 -1.17 -30.30
N PHE A 554 14.00 0.09 -30.11
CA PHE A 554 13.41 0.98 -29.11
C PHE A 554 12.36 1.91 -29.74
N ARG A 555 11.13 1.85 -29.24
CA ARG A 555 10.00 2.63 -29.74
C ARG A 555 9.36 3.44 -28.62
N THR A 556 9.16 4.73 -28.86
CA THR A 556 8.46 5.63 -27.93
C THR A 556 7.18 6.14 -28.56
N TYR A 557 6.08 6.14 -27.80
CA TYR A 557 4.75 6.53 -28.28
C TYR A 557 4.30 7.83 -27.62
N ALA A 558 4.29 8.92 -28.38
CA ALA A 558 3.99 10.26 -27.85
C ALA A 558 2.58 10.34 -27.28
N GLY A 559 2.45 10.93 -26.07
CA GLY A 559 1.16 11.13 -25.42
C GLY A 559 0.55 9.89 -24.74
N TYR A 560 1.21 8.73 -24.79
CA TYR A 560 0.74 7.52 -24.09
C TYR A 560 1.32 7.43 -22.68
N GLU A 561 0.42 7.21 -21.71
CA GLU A 561 0.73 6.96 -20.29
C GLU A 561 1.11 5.48 -20.04
N HIS A 562 1.57 5.17 -18.82
CA HIS A 562 2.11 3.87 -18.43
C HIS A 562 1.26 2.65 -18.84
N ALA A 563 -0.04 2.64 -18.47
CA ALA A 563 -0.97 1.58 -18.84
C ALA A 563 -1.54 1.80 -20.26
N GLY A 564 -1.75 3.07 -20.63
CA GLY A 564 -2.34 3.44 -21.91
C GLY A 564 -1.52 2.95 -23.12
N VAL A 565 -0.21 2.80 -22.98
CA VAL A 565 0.65 2.30 -24.07
C VAL A 565 0.33 0.86 -24.48
N VAL A 566 -0.17 0.02 -23.56
CA VAL A 566 -0.57 -1.38 -23.85
C VAL A 566 -2.09 -1.55 -24.01
N GLU A 567 -2.86 -0.47 -23.92
CA GLU A 567 -4.31 -0.46 -24.10
C GLU A 567 -4.70 0.10 -25.47
N ARG A 568 -5.86 -0.33 -25.99
CA ARG A 568 -6.40 0.33 -27.19
C ARG A 568 -6.85 1.75 -26.85
N PRO A 569 -6.59 2.74 -27.71
CA PRO A 569 -6.21 2.62 -29.13
C PRO A 569 -4.70 2.71 -29.45
N SER A 570 -3.79 2.30 -28.56
CA SER A 570 -2.34 2.40 -28.79
C SER A 570 -1.86 1.73 -30.09
N PRO A 571 -1.05 2.42 -30.93
CA PRO A 571 -0.47 1.86 -32.14
C PRO A 571 0.59 0.79 -31.86
N LEU A 572 1.14 0.76 -30.63
CA LEU A 572 2.02 -0.32 -30.17
C LEU A 572 1.39 -1.68 -30.38
N ILE A 573 0.07 -1.81 -30.23
CA ILE A 573 -0.59 -3.10 -30.33
C ILE A 573 -0.43 -3.71 -31.72
N ASP A 574 -0.66 -2.95 -32.78
CA ASP A 574 -0.49 -3.46 -34.14
C ASP A 574 0.98 -3.82 -34.40
N GLU A 575 1.87 -2.90 -34.02
CA GLU A 575 3.31 -3.06 -34.18
C GLU A 575 3.92 -4.23 -33.41
N LEU A 576 3.43 -4.51 -32.19
CA LEU A 576 3.86 -5.62 -31.35
C LEU A 576 3.46 -6.96 -31.97
N PHE A 577 2.26 -7.03 -32.55
CA PHE A 577 1.78 -8.22 -33.25
C PHE A 577 2.58 -8.46 -34.54
N ASP A 578 2.86 -7.41 -35.31
CA ASP A 578 3.68 -7.49 -36.52
C ASP A 578 5.11 -7.98 -36.17
N TRP A 579 5.74 -7.34 -35.18
CA TRP A 579 7.07 -7.71 -34.71
C TRP A 579 7.12 -9.15 -34.21
N THR A 580 6.06 -9.62 -33.54
CA THR A 580 6.00 -10.99 -33.02
C THR A 580 5.79 -12.03 -34.11
N ARG A 581 4.98 -11.73 -35.15
CA ARG A 581 4.89 -12.57 -36.34
C ARG A 581 6.26 -12.77 -36.98
N ASP A 582 7.04 -11.69 -37.10
CA ASP A 582 8.39 -11.76 -37.67
C ASP A 582 9.31 -12.68 -36.86
N ARG A 583 9.25 -12.62 -35.53
CA ARG A 583 10.03 -13.52 -34.65
C ARG A 583 9.63 -14.98 -34.83
N PHE A 584 8.33 -15.28 -34.90
CA PHE A 584 7.86 -16.64 -35.15
C PHE A 584 8.21 -17.14 -36.57
N ALA A 585 8.20 -16.25 -37.57
CA ALA A 585 8.62 -16.54 -38.94
C ALA A 585 10.16 -16.66 -39.10
N GLY A 586 10.93 -16.23 -38.10
CA GLY A 586 12.39 -16.24 -38.14
C GLY A 586 13.01 -15.16 -39.01
N ILE A 587 12.29 -14.06 -39.20
CA ILE A 587 12.80 -12.88 -39.88
C ILE A 587 13.83 -12.18 -38.96
N PRO A 588 15.07 -11.98 -39.42
CA PRO A 588 16.10 -11.28 -38.65
C PRO A 588 15.68 -9.85 -38.27
N VAL A 589 16.19 -9.35 -37.14
CA VAL A 589 16.12 -7.92 -36.80
C VAL A 589 17.26 -7.16 -37.47
N ALA A 590 17.14 -5.83 -37.55
CA ALA A 590 18.28 -4.99 -37.91
C ALA A 590 19.40 -5.13 -36.86
N GLU A 591 20.65 -5.19 -37.32
CA GLU A 591 21.80 -5.21 -36.42
C GLU A 591 21.94 -3.87 -35.70
N GLY A 592 22.29 -3.93 -34.42
CA GLY A 592 22.46 -2.77 -33.56
C GLY A 592 21.15 -2.22 -33.02
N CYS A 593 21.17 -0.94 -32.65
CA CYS A 593 20.04 -0.27 -32.02
C CYS A 593 19.32 0.65 -32.99
N THR A 594 18.01 0.52 -33.05
CA THR A 594 17.12 1.44 -33.76
C THR A 594 16.21 2.13 -32.76
N THR A 595 16.12 3.46 -32.82
CA THR A 595 15.20 4.26 -32.00
C THR A 595 14.17 4.94 -32.88
N THR A 596 12.89 4.75 -32.58
CA THR A 596 11.76 5.33 -33.34
C THR A 596 10.81 6.05 -32.40
N GLU A 597 10.48 7.30 -32.72
CA GLU A 597 9.41 8.06 -32.08
C GLU A 597 8.13 7.96 -32.93
N ARG A 598 7.00 7.70 -32.27
CA ARG A 598 5.69 7.43 -32.88
C ARG A 598 4.62 8.39 -32.41
#